data_AF-A0A0C2W7C2-F1
#
_entry.id   AF-A0A0C2W7C2-F1
#
_cell.length_a   1.000
_cell.length_b   1.000
_cell.length_c   1.000
_cell.angle_alpha   90.00
_cell.angle_beta   90.00
_cell.angle_gamma   90.00
#
_symmetry.space_group_name_H-M   'P 1'
#
loop_
_entity.id
_entity.type
_entity.pdbx_description
1 polymer ?
#
loop_
_entity_poly.entity_id
_entity_poly.type
_entity_poly.pdbx_seq_one_letter_code
_entity_poly.pdbx_strand_id
1 'polypeptide(L)'
;MRQIYAFESKEDHKKYHPIIERHSQKLQDYQLISKEKFALISLPKGIGWTTESLATSVLSDVPIPAFTNKDLIYISPDLSA
;
A
#
# COMPACT_ATOMS: atom_id res chain seq x y z
N MET A 1 8.27 4.44 5.57
CA MET A 1 6.93 4.71 5.01
C MET A 1 5.97 4.88 6.17
N ARG A 2 5.10 5.91 6.16
CA ARG A 2 4.08 6.08 7.22
C ARG A 2 3.06 4.95 7.15
N GLN A 3 2.64 4.40 8.28
CA GLN A 3 1.56 3.42 8.36
C GLN A 3 0.27 4.16 8.72
N ILE A 4 -0.72 4.13 7.84
CA ILE A 4 -2.00 4.84 8.01
C ILE A 4 -3.09 3.79 8.10
N TYR A 5 -3.90 3.85 9.15
CA TYR A 5 -4.98 2.89 9.40
C TYR A 5 -6.32 3.60 9.23
N ALA A 6 -7.08 3.20 8.22
CA ALA A 6 -8.38 3.77 7.88
C ALA A 6 -9.43 2.67 7.98
N PHE A 7 -10.07 2.57 9.14
CA PHE A 7 -11.10 1.58 9.44
C PHE A 7 -12.32 2.29 10.02
N GLU A 8 -13.52 1.82 9.67
CA GLU A 8 -14.78 2.38 10.18
C GLU A 8 -15.03 1.97 11.64
N SER A 9 -14.55 0.79 12.03
CA SER A 9 -14.68 0.26 13.38
C SER A 9 -13.34 -0.17 13.98
N LYS A 10 -13.25 -0.21 15.32
CA LYS A 10 -12.06 -0.72 16.02
C LYS A 10 -11.95 -2.24 15.87
N GLU A 11 -13.08 -2.90 15.67
CA GLU A 11 -13.24 -4.33 15.46
C GLU A 11 -12.58 -4.73 14.14
N ASP A 12 -12.78 -3.95 13.08
CA ASP A 12 -12.11 -4.16 11.80
C ASP A 12 -10.60 -4.01 11.95
N HIS A 13 -10.12 -2.96 12.62
CA HIS A 13 -8.70 -2.81 12.88
C HIS A 13 -8.12 -4.03 13.59
N LYS A 14 -8.78 -4.54 14.64
CA LYS A 14 -8.36 -5.76 15.36
C LYS A 14 -8.38 -7.00 14.46
N LYS A 15 -9.43 -7.16 13.64
CA LYS A 15 -9.59 -8.27 12.70
C LYS A 15 -8.46 -8.32 11.68
N TYR A 16 -8.05 -7.16 11.16
CA TYR A 16 -7.00 -7.07 10.13
C TYR A 16 -5.59 -6.97 10.72
N HIS A 17 -5.43 -6.70 12.01
CA HIS A 17 -4.13 -6.51 12.65
C HIS A 17 -3.10 -7.63 12.36
N PRO A 18 -3.43 -8.94 12.48
CA PRO A 18 -2.45 -9.99 12.21
C PRO A 18 -2.00 -10.02 10.74
N ILE A 19 -2.92 -9.66 9.84
CA ILE A 19 -2.65 -9.59 8.40
C ILE A 19 -1.73 -8.38 8.13
N ILE A 20 -2.01 -7.23 8.74
CA ILE A 20 -1.20 -6.01 8.57
C ILE A 20 0.22 -6.23 9.08
N GLU A 21 0.42 -6.86 10.23
CA GLU A 21 1.76 -7.16 10.75
C GLU A 21 2.55 -8.05 9.78
N ARG A 22 1.93 -9.14 9.31
CA ARG A 22 2.56 -10.05 8.35
C ARG A 22 2.96 -9.36 7.05
N HIS A 23 2.11 -8.48 6.52
CA HIS A 23 2.43 -7.74 5.29
C HIS A 23 3.45 -6.63 5.53
N SER A 24 3.41 -5.99 6.69
CA SER A 24 4.40 -4.98 7.08
C SER A 24 5.80 -5.57 7.11
N GLN A 25 5.96 -6.80 7.63
CA GLN A 25 7.24 -7.49 7.61
C GLN A 25 7.72 -7.75 6.18
N LYS A 26 6.85 -8.33 5.33
CA LYS A 26 7.18 -8.59 3.92
C LYS A 26 7.58 -7.33 3.16
N LEU A 27 6.93 -6.20 3.44
CA LEU A 27 7.25 -4.91 2.82
C LEU A 27 8.62 -4.38 3.25
N GLN A 28 9.03 -4.63 4.49
CA GLN A 28 10.39 -4.30 4.95
C GLN A 28 11.44 -5.15 4.22
N ASP A 29 11.20 -6.45 4.10
CA ASP A 29 12.11 -7.37 3.40
C ASP A 29 12.21 -6.99 1.92
N TYR A 30 11.09 -6.70 1.28
CA TYR A 30 11.05 -6.25 -0.12
C TYR A 30 11.77 -4.92 -0.32
N GLN A 31 11.63 -3.99 0.63
CA GLN A 31 12.35 -2.72 0.60
C GLN A 31 13.86 -2.94 0.68
N LEU A 32 14.33 -3.86 1.52
CA LEU A 32 15.75 -4.20 1.64
C LEU A 32 16.29 -4.74 0.32
N ILE A 33 15.60 -5.73 -0.26
CA ILE A 33 15.95 -6.30 -1.57
C ILE A 33 16.00 -5.21 -2.66
N SER A 34 15.03 -4.30 -2.64
CA SER A 34 14.93 -3.19 -3.61
C SER A 34 16.09 -2.20 -3.47
N LYS A 35 16.53 -1.90 -2.24
CA LYS A 35 17.70 -1.06 -2.00
C LYS A 35 18.98 -1.72 -2.49
N GLU A 36 19.17 -2.99 -2.16
CA GLU A 36 20.41 -3.73 -2.44
C GLU A 36 20.57 -4.06 -3.93
N LYS A 37 19.50 -4.51 -4.58
CA LYS A 37 19.57 -5.06 -5.94
C LYS A 37 19.11 -4.11 -7.03
N PHE A 38 18.29 -3.12 -6.68
CA PHE A 38 17.57 -2.31 -7.66
C PHE A 38 17.74 -0.79 -7.45
N ALA A 39 18.72 -0.39 -6.62
CA ALA A 39 19.07 1.01 -6.38
C ALA A 39 17.86 1.88 -6.04
N LEU A 40 16.99 1.42 -5.12
CA LEU A 40 15.80 2.16 -4.71
C LEU A 40 16.12 3.59 -4.24
N ILE A 41 15.72 4.59 -5.04
CA ILE A 41 16.09 6.00 -4.86
C ILE A 41 15.08 6.73 -3.95
N SER A 42 13.80 6.38 -4.04
CA SER A 42 12.71 7.00 -3.29
C SER A 42 11.77 5.95 -2.71
N LEU A 43 11.15 6.27 -1.57
CA LEU A 43 10.21 5.40 -0.89
C LEU A 43 8.80 5.98 -0.98
N PRO A 44 7.76 5.13 -1.01
CA PRO A 44 6.40 5.57 -0.79
C PRO A 44 6.27 6.39 0.50
N LYS A 45 5.50 7.48 0.44
CA LYS A 45 5.30 8.36 1.60
C LYS A 45 4.55 7.64 2.73
N GLY A 46 3.65 6.73 2.39
CA GLY A 46 2.94 5.89 3.34
C GLY A 46 2.20 4.74 2.68
N ILE A 47 1.72 3.85 3.54
CA ILE A 47 0.86 2.71 3.21
C ILE A 47 -0.45 2.92 3.96
N GLY A 48 -1.56 2.82 3.24
CA GLY A 48 -2.91 2.85 3.80
C GLY A 48 -3.43 1.43 3.99
N TRP A 49 -3.79 1.09 5.24
CA TRP A 49 -4.48 -0.14 5.58
C TRP A 49 -5.95 0.17 5.80
N THR A 50 -6.82 -0.55 5.10
CA THR A 50 -8.25 -0.27 5.13
C THR A 50 -9.04 -1.50 4.76
N THR A 51 -10.36 -1.44 4.92
CA THR A 51 -11.27 -2.47 4.40
C THR A 51 -11.43 -2.31 2.90
N GLU A 52 -11.78 -3.40 2.23
CA GLU A 52 -12.08 -3.39 0.79
C GLU A 52 -13.22 -2.42 0.46
N SER A 53 -14.28 -2.43 1.28
CA SER A 53 -15.40 -1.50 1.12
C SER A 53 -14.91 -0.05 1.18
N LEU A 54 -14.20 0.34 2.24
CA LEU A 54 -13.76 1.72 2.41
C LEU A 54 -12.75 2.14 1.32
N ALA A 55 -11.88 1.22 0.88
CA ALA A 55 -10.99 1.46 -0.25
C ALA A 55 -11.75 1.79 -1.55
N THR A 56 -12.80 1.02 -1.84
CA THR A 56 -13.50 1.07 -3.14
C THR A 56 -14.66 2.06 -3.18
N SER A 57 -15.35 2.30 -2.07
CA SER A 57 -16.55 3.16 -2.02
C SER A 57 -16.29 4.58 -1.51
N VAL A 58 -15.18 4.80 -0.79
CA VAL A 58 -14.88 6.12 -0.20
C VAL A 58 -13.54 6.64 -0.67
N LEU A 59 -12.47 5.83 -0.55
CA LEU A 59 -11.12 6.27 -0.90
C LEU A 59 -10.85 6.28 -2.40
N SER A 60 -11.62 5.55 -3.21
CA SER A 60 -11.51 5.57 -4.68
C SER A 60 -12.11 6.84 -5.29
N ASP A 61 -13.13 7.41 -4.65
CA ASP A 61 -13.78 8.65 -5.09
C ASP A 61 -13.03 9.90 -4.63
N VAL A 62 -12.12 9.75 -3.65
CA VAL A 62 -11.11 10.77 -3.38
C VAL A 62 -10.13 10.71 -4.54
N PRO A 63 -10.04 11.74 -5.40
CA PRO A 63 -9.01 11.79 -6.42
C PRO A 63 -7.68 11.80 -5.69
N ILE A 64 -7.03 10.63 -5.60
CA ILE A 64 -5.60 10.58 -5.34
C ILE A 64 -5.03 11.23 -6.59
N PRO A 65 -4.44 12.43 -6.50
CA PRO A 65 -3.94 13.09 -7.68
C PRO A 65 -2.90 12.16 -8.32
N ALA A 66 -3.29 11.48 -9.38
CA ALA A 66 -2.40 10.89 -10.37
C ALA A 66 -1.80 12.04 -11.19
N PHE A 67 -1.24 13.03 -10.49
CA PHE A 67 -0.37 14.01 -11.09
C PHE A 67 0.92 13.26 -11.38
N THR A 68 1.13 13.02 -12.66
CA THR A 68 2.30 12.46 -13.34
C THR A 68 3.58 13.25 -13.02
N ASN A 69 4.01 13.21 -11.75
CA ASN A 69 5.28 13.73 -11.28
C ASN A 69 5.73 13.15 -9.91
N LYS A 70 5.11 12.07 -9.39
CA LYS A 70 5.45 11.47 -8.09
C LYS A 70 5.38 9.93 -8.09
N ASP A 71 6.56 9.29 -8.05
CA ASP A 71 6.95 8.04 -7.36
C ASP A 71 5.93 6.87 -7.21
N LEU A 72 5.13 6.52 -8.23
CA LEU A 72 4.26 5.33 -8.20
C LEU A 72 4.44 4.49 -9.47
N ILE A 73 4.70 3.18 -9.30
CA ILE A 73 4.76 2.19 -10.37
C ILE A 73 3.41 1.48 -10.44
N TYR A 74 2.81 1.44 -11.63
CA TYR A 74 1.66 0.61 -11.94
C TYR A 74 2.14 -0.62 -12.72
N ILE A 75 1.94 -1.80 -12.17
CA ILE A 75 2.17 -3.08 -12.86
C ILE A 75 0.79 -3.69 -13.13
N SER A 76 0.42 -3.74 -14.39
CA SER A 76 -0.71 -4.55 -14.87
C SER A 76 -0.11 -5.84 -15.45
N PRO A 77 -0.35 -7.02 -14.84
CA PRO A 77 0.03 -8.26 -15.48
C PRO A 77 -0.90 -8.48 -16.67
N ASP A 78 -0.36 -8.42 -17.87
CA ASP A 78 -1.02 -8.94 -19.06
C ASP A 78 -1.17 -10.47 -18.90
N LEU A 79 -2.38 -10.97 -19.11
CA LEU A 79 -2.72 -12.40 -19.03
C LEU A 79 -2.62 -13.11 -20.38
N SER A 80 -1.98 -12.49 -21.36
CA SER A 80 -1.83 -13.03 -22.72
C SER A 80 -0.37 -13.37 -23.01
N ALA A 81 -0.01 -14.66 -22.89
CA ALA A 81 1.25 -15.21 -23.40
C ALA A 81 1.00 -15.95 -24.72
#